data_AF-A0A382ZB80-F1
#
_entry.id   AF-A0A382ZB80-F1
#
_cell.length_a   1.000
_cell.length_b   1.000
_cell.length_c   1.000
_cell.angle_alpha   90.00
_cell.angle_beta   90.00
_cell.angle_gamma   90.00
#
_symmetry.space_group_name_H-M   'P 1'
#
loop_
_entity.id
_entity.type
_entity.pdbx_description
1 polymer ?
#
loop_
_entity_poly.entity_id
_entity_poly.type
_entity_poly.pdbx_seq_one_letter_code
_entity_poly.pdbx_strand_id
1 'polypeptide(L)'
;MFEKLGNAFSKAAKSFSEKELKEKDIEDVLSELEIALLESDVAIEVIDDIKSDLKTKLVGSTVNKKEIEDFVKKGLIENISGMFDEAGSVDMLSSIKSKTDLQEPCIILFVGI
;
A
#
# COMPACT_ATOMS: atom_id res chain seq x y z
N MET A 1 9.65 13.11 -2.01
CA MET A 1 9.74 12.04 -0.99
C MET A 1 9.26 10.72 -1.55
N PHE A 2 8.04 10.64 -2.11
CA PHE A 2 7.47 9.38 -2.64
C PHE A 2 7.79 9.07 -4.11
N GLU A 3 8.76 9.73 -4.73
CA GLU A 3 9.03 9.51 -6.17
C GLU A 3 9.58 8.11 -6.45
N LYS A 4 10.49 7.60 -5.61
CA LYS A 4 11.01 6.22 -5.75
C LYS A 4 9.89 5.18 -5.65
N LEU A 5 9.03 5.34 -4.64
CA LEU A 5 7.87 4.50 -4.40
C LEU A 5 6.89 4.57 -5.59
N GLY A 6 6.53 5.78 -6.04
CA GLY A 6 5.66 5.98 -7.19
C GLY A 6 6.23 5.39 -8.48
N ASN A 7 7.55 5.49 -8.68
CA ASN A 7 8.24 4.92 -9.83
C ASN A 7 8.26 3.39 -9.78
N ALA A 8 8.47 2.78 -8.61
CA ALA A 8 8.41 1.32 -8.42
C ALA A 8 7.04 0.77 -8.85
N PHE A 9 5.96 1.38 -8.37
CA PHE A 9 4.60 1.00 -8.73
C PHE A 9 4.27 1.21 -10.21
N SER A 10 4.69 2.36 -10.76
CA SER A 10 4.48 2.64 -12.19
C SER A 10 5.22 1.65 -13.09
N LYS A 11 6.45 1.27 -12.71
CA LYS A 11 7.25 0.26 -13.42
C LYS A 11 6.59 -1.12 -13.34
N ALA A 12 6.08 -1.51 -12.17
CA ALA A 12 5.35 -2.76 -12.02
C ALA A 12 4.07 -2.79 -12.87
N ALA A 13 3.24 -1.75 -12.81
CA ALA A 13 2.01 -1.64 -13.59
C ALA A 13 2.28 -1.72 -15.11
N LYS A 14 3.32 -1.05 -15.59
CA LYS A 14 3.76 -1.14 -16.99
C LYS A 14 4.29 -2.52 -17.35
N SER A 15 5.02 -3.18 -16.45
CA SER A 15 5.54 -4.54 -16.69
C SER A 15 4.41 -5.56 -16.80
N PHE A 16 3.35 -5.41 -16.01
CA PHE A 16 2.14 -6.22 -16.14
C PHE A 16 1.39 -5.99 -17.45
N SER A 17 1.43 -4.79 -18.03
CA SER A 17 0.76 -4.50 -19.31
C SER A 17 1.48 -5.06 -20.54
N GLU A 18 2.81 -5.20 -20.46
CA GLU A 18 3.64 -5.74 -21.53
C GLU A 18 3.67 -7.28 -21.54
N LYS A 19 3.60 -7.93 -20.36
CA LYS A 19 3.66 -9.40 -20.21
C LYS A 19 2.29 -10.10 -20.30
N GLU A 20 2.29 -11.43 -20.46
CA GLU A 20 1.08 -12.23 -20.29
C GLU A 20 0.84 -12.45 -18.78
N LEU A 21 -0.42 -12.43 -18.33
CA LEU A 21 -0.81 -12.69 -16.94
C LEU A 21 -0.75 -14.19 -16.59
N LYS A 22 0.38 -14.82 -16.88
CA LYS A 22 0.70 -16.18 -16.40
C LYS A 22 1.32 -16.08 -15.02
N GLU A 23 1.11 -17.11 -14.21
CA GLU A 23 1.60 -17.17 -12.83
C GLU A 23 3.10 -16.88 -12.71
N LYS A 24 3.91 -17.42 -13.62
CA LYS A 24 5.36 -17.17 -13.68
C LYS A 24 5.70 -15.70 -14.01
N ASP A 25 5.04 -15.13 -15.01
CA ASP A 25 5.29 -13.74 -15.41
C ASP A 25 4.88 -12.76 -14.30
N ILE A 26 3.81 -13.07 -13.56
CA ILE A 26 3.38 -12.31 -12.40
C ILE A 26 4.42 -12.39 -11.28
N GLU A 27 4.92 -13.58 -10.96
CA GLU A 27 5.94 -13.77 -9.92
C GLU A 27 7.22 -12.99 -10.22
N ASP A 28 7.65 -12.97 -11.49
CA ASP A 28 8.83 -12.22 -11.92
C ASP A 28 8.65 -10.70 -11.69
N VAL A 29 7.48 -10.15 -12.02
CA VAL A 29 7.18 -8.72 -11.82
C VAL A 29 7.05 -8.38 -10.33
N LEU A 30 6.43 -9.27 -9.53
CA LEU A 30 6.33 -9.09 -8.08
C LEU A 30 7.71 -9.11 -7.40
N SER A 31 8.63 -9.95 -7.89
CA SER A 31 10.02 -9.99 -7.40
C SER A 31 10.77 -8.69 -7.70
N GLU A 32 10.59 -8.10 -8.89
CA GLU A 32 11.15 -6.79 -9.20
C GLU A 32 10.56 -5.67 -8.33
N LEU A 33 9.24 -5.74 -8.08
CA LEU A 33 8.56 -4.78 -7.22
C LEU A 33 9.09 -4.85 -5.77
N GLU A 34 9.30 -6.05 -5.24
CA GLU A 34 9.88 -6.26 -3.90
C GLU A 34 11.21 -5.54 -3.73
N ILE A 35 12.14 -5.73 -4.67
CA ILE A 35 13.45 -5.08 -4.65
C ILE A 35 13.28 -3.55 -4.65
N ALA A 36 12.41 -3.02 -5.51
CA ALA A 36 12.18 -1.58 -5.62
C ALA A 36 11.53 -0.97 -4.36
N LEU A 37 10.67 -1.74 -3.67
CA LEU A 37 10.04 -1.31 -2.41
C LEU A 37 11.04 -1.35 -1.23
N LEU A 38 11.91 -2.35 -1.19
CA LEU A 38 13.02 -2.41 -0.22
C LEU A 38 13.96 -1.21 -0.37
N GLU A 39 14.29 -0.84 -1.60
CA GLU A 39 15.10 0.37 -1.92
C GLU A 39 14.38 1.69 -1.58
N SER A 40 13.08 1.63 -1.34
CA SER A 40 12.22 2.76 -0.97
C SER A 40 11.91 2.80 0.54
N ASP A 41 12.67 2.06 1.34
CA ASP A 41 12.54 1.99 2.81
C ASP A 41 11.17 1.50 3.28
N VAL A 42 10.51 0.65 2.48
CA VAL A 42 9.24 0.01 2.88
C VAL A 42 9.56 -1.21 3.73
N ALA A 43 8.84 -1.37 4.84
CA ALA A 43 9.01 -2.52 5.73
C ALA A 43 8.62 -3.83 5.03
N ILE A 44 9.35 -4.91 5.30
CA ILE A 44 9.14 -6.23 4.68
C ILE A 44 7.69 -6.72 4.84
N GLU A 45 7.11 -6.55 6.02
CA GLU A 45 5.71 -6.93 6.30
C GLU A 45 4.73 -6.26 5.34
N VAL A 46 4.93 -4.96 5.08
CA VAL A 46 4.11 -4.19 4.13
C VAL A 46 4.32 -4.67 2.69
N ILE A 47 5.55 -5.05 2.33
CA ILE A 47 5.87 -5.56 1.00
C ILE A 47 5.19 -6.91 0.76
N ASP A 48 5.24 -7.81 1.75
CA ASP A 48 4.60 -9.13 1.68
C ASP A 48 3.08 -9.01 1.54
N ASP A 49 2.45 -8.10 2.27
CA ASP A 49 1.02 -7.81 2.16
C ASP A 49 0.65 -7.30 0.75
N ILE A 50 1.40 -6.34 0.21
CA ILE A 50 1.20 -5.82 -1.16
C ILE A 50 1.34 -6.93 -2.20
N LYS A 51 2.37 -7.79 -2.08
CA LYS A 51 2.58 -8.92 -3.01
C LYS A 51 1.43 -9.92 -2.97
N SER A 52 0.99 -10.29 -1.77
CA SER A 52 -0.10 -11.24 -1.57
C SER A 52 -1.40 -10.72 -2.19
N ASP A 53 -1.74 -9.46 -1.94
CA ASP A 53 -2.94 -8.81 -2.49
C ASP A 53 -2.87 -8.70 -4.02
N LEU A 54 -1.75 -8.26 -4.59
CA LEU A 54 -1.59 -8.20 -6.04
C LEU A 54 -1.64 -9.57 -6.70
N LYS A 55 -0.99 -10.58 -6.11
CA LYS A 55 -1.00 -11.94 -6.64
C LYS A 55 -2.42 -12.50 -6.68
N THR A 56 -3.20 -12.33 -5.61
CA THR A 56 -4.59 -12.80 -5.55
C THR A 56 -5.51 -12.07 -6.53
N LYS A 57 -5.29 -10.77 -6.77
CA LYS A 57 -6.07 -9.98 -7.75
C LYS A 57 -5.70 -10.25 -9.20
N LEU A 58 -4.42 -10.55 -9.49
CA LEU A 58 -3.91 -10.70 -10.86
C LEU A 58 -3.96 -12.14 -11.35
N VAL A 59 -3.67 -13.13 -10.50
CA VAL A 59 -3.68 -14.54 -10.91
C VAL A 59 -5.12 -14.99 -11.22
N GLY A 60 -5.34 -15.41 -12.46
CA GLY A 60 -6.66 -15.86 -12.93
C GLY A 60 -7.61 -14.74 -13.39
N SER A 61 -7.17 -13.49 -13.35
CA SER A 61 -7.94 -12.36 -13.87
C SER A 61 -7.69 -12.16 -15.38
N THR A 62 -8.76 -12.03 -16.15
CA THR A 62 -8.70 -11.74 -17.59
C THR A 62 -8.82 -10.24 -17.79
N VAL A 63 -7.72 -9.50 -17.63
CA VAL A 63 -7.71 -8.04 -17.79
C VAL A 63 -7.23 -7.67 -19.19
N ASN A 64 -7.91 -6.72 -19.82
CA ASN A 64 -7.50 -6.21 -21.13
C ASN A 64 -6.14 -5.49 -20.98
N LYS A 65 -5.19 -5.72 -21.90
CA LYS A 65 -3.84 -5.12 -21.83
C LYS A 65 -3.86 -3.59 -21.75
N LYS A 66 -4.91 -2.94 -22.26
CA LYS A 66 -5.07 -1.48 -22.18
C LYS A 66 -5.55 -0.97 -20.81
N GLU A 67 -6.16 -1.83 -20.02
CA GLU A 67 -6.80 -1.48 -18.74
C GLU A 67 -6.01 -2.01 -17.53
N ILE A 68 -5.05 -2.90 -17.77
CA ILE A 68 -4.27 -3.57 -16.74
C ILE A 68 -3.38 -2.61 -15.93
N GLU A 69 -2.88 -1.53 -16.56
CA GLU A 69 -2.09 -0.52 -15.85
C GLU A 69 -2.97 0.19 -14.81
N ASP A 70 -4.17 0.61 -15.21
CA ASP A 70 -5.17 1.22 -14.32
C ASP A 70 -5.67 0.23 -13.28
N PHE A 71 -5.87 -1.04 -13.64
CA PHE A 71 -6.28 -2.09 -12.72
C PHE A 71 -5.24 -2.33 -11.63
N VAL A 72 -3.96 -2.48 -11.99
CA VAL A 72 -2.86 -2.66 -11.04
C VAL A 72 -2.73 -1.43 -10.15
N LYS A 73 -2.77 -0.23 -10.74
CA LYS A 73 -2.67 1.03 -9.99
C LYS A 73 -3.82 1.20 -8.99
N LYS A 74 -5.06 0.87 -9.40
CA LYS A 74 -6.22 0.92 -8.52
C LYS A 74 -6.12 -0.13 -7.42
N GLY A 75 -5.71 -1.35 -7.75
CA GLY A 75 -5.50 -2.43 -6.77
C GLY A 75 -4.48 -2.06 -5.71
N LEU A 76 -3.37 -1.45 -6.11
CA LEU A 76 -2.35 -0.90 -5.20
C LEU A 76 -2.88 0.22 -4.30
N ILE A 77 -3.60 1.19 -4.87
CA ILE A 77 -4.19 2.29 -4.10
C ILE A 77 -5.16 1.73 -3.06
N GLU A 78 -6.05 0.82 -3.46
CA GLU A 78 -7.02 0.20 -2.56
C GLU A 78 -6.36 -0.57 -1.43
N ASN A 79 -5.30 -1.33 -1.73
CA ASN A 79 -4.55 -2.08 -0.71
C ASN A 79 -3.91 -1.13 0.31
N ILE A 80 -3.15 -0.13 -0.16
CA ILE A 80 -2.47 0.84 0.71
C ILE A 80 -3.51 1.64 1.52
N SER A 81 -4.59 2.12 0.90
CA SER A 81 -5.66 2.82 1.61
C SER A 81 -6.29 1.95 2.70
N GLY A 82 -6.55 0.67 2.41
CA GLY A 82 -7.06 -0.28 3.41
C GLY A 82 -6.15 -0.42 4.63
N MET A 83 -4.83 -0.49 4.43
CA MET A 83 -3.87 -0.55 5.53
C MET A 83 -3.93 0.71 6.43
N PHE A 84 -4.13 1.89 5.85
CA PHE A 84 -4.27 3.12 6.63
C PHE A 84 -5.63 3.24 7.32
N ASP A 85 -6.70 2.74 6.69
CA ASP A 85 -8.04 2.75 7.28
C ASP A 85 -8.13 1.85 8.52
N GLU A 86 -7.40 0.72 8.55
CA GLU A 86 -7.31 -0.18 9.72
C GLU A 86 -6.70 0.47 10.96
N ALA A 87 -5.83 1.48 10.80
CA ALA A 87 -5.28 2.22 11.92
C ALA A 87 -6.34 3.05 12.67
N GLY A 88 -7.50 3.25 12.05
CA GLY A 88 -8.60 4.05 12.59
C GLY A 88 -8.32 5.55 12.56
N SER A 89 -9.25 6.32 13.12
CA SER A 89 -9.13 7.78 13.21
C SER A 89 -9.17 8.23 14.66
N VAL A 90 -8.37 9.25 14.98
CA VAL A 90 -8.32 9.85 16.31
C VAL A 90 -8.71 11.33 16.19
N ASP A 91 -9.85 11.69 16.77
CA ASP A 91 -10.22 13.09 16.95
C ASP A 91 -9.64 13.61 18.27
N MET A 92 -8.47 14.25 18.18
CA MET A 92 -7.80 14.84 19.34
C MET A 92 -8.64 15.94 20.02
N LEU A 93 -9.37 16.75 19.27
CA LEU A 93 -10.14 17.86 19.86
C LEU A 93 -11.31 17.35 20.70
N SER A 94 -12.00 16.32 20.23
CA SER A 94 -13.04 15.64 21.00
C SER A 94 -12.48 15.02 22.29
N SER A 95 -11.31 14.38 22.19
CA SER A 95 -10.62 13.74 23.31
C SER A 95 -10.24 14.76 24.38
N ILE A 96 -9.72 15.93 24.00
CA ILE A 96 -9.37 17.03 24.93
C ILE A 96 -10.62 17.62 25.60
N LYS A 97 -11.69 17.86 24.84
CA LYS A 97 -12.94 18.42 25.37
C LYS A 97 -13.55 17.51 26.44
N SER A 98 -13.61 16.20 26.18
CA SER A 98 -14.16 15.22 27.12
C SER A 98 -13.45 15.22 28.49
N LYS A 99 -12.14 15.47 28.50
CA LYS A 99 -11.34 15.61 29.73
C LYS A 99 -11.55 16.95 30.42
N THR A 100 -11.67 18.03 29.63
CA THR A 100 -11.95 19.38 30.16
C THR A 100 -13.29 19.44 30.87
N ASP A 101 -14.35 18.81 30.33
CA ASP A 101 -15.69 18.77 30.93
C ASP A 101 -15.69 18.04 32.29
N LEU A 102 -14.77 17.08 32.47
CA LEU A 102 -14.54 16.35 33.71
C LEU A 102 -13.60 17.09 34.68
N GLN A 103 -13.12 18.29 34.33
CA GLN A 103 -12.08 19.05 35.04
C GLN A 103 -10.77 18.27 35.22
N GLU A 104 -10.46 17.36 34.29
CA GLU A 104 -9.23 16.58 34.26
C GLU A 104 -8.26 17.11 33.19
N PRO A 105 -6.93 17.11 33.44
CA PRO A 105 -5.96 17.44 32.41
C PRO A 105 -5.87 16.34 31.35
N CYS A 106 -5.78 16.73 30.07
CA CYS A 106 -5.42 15.83 28.99
C CYS A 106 -3.89 15.70 28.92
N ILE A 107 -3.37 14.49 29.18
CA ILE A 107 -1.92 14.22 29.19
C ILE A 107 -1.55 13.52 27.88
N ILE A 108 -0.63 14.12 27.11
CA ILE A 108 -0.10 13.56 25.87
C ILE A 108 1.39 13.24 26.08
N LEU A 109 1.75 11.97 25.95
CA LEU A 109 3.14 11.50 26.05
C LEU A 109 3.72 11.34 24.65
N PHE A 110 4.82 12.03 24.38
CA PHE A 110 5.60 11.85 23.17
C PHE A 110 6.74 10.88 23.45
N VAL A 111 6.86 9.84 22.63
CA VAL A 111 7.96 8.87 22.65
C VAL A 111 8.67 8.89 21.29
N GLY A 112 9.98 8.72 21.31
CA GLY A 112 10.83 8.68 20.13
C GLY A 112 12.14 7.97 20.45
N ILE A 113 12.84 7.49 19.42
CA ILE A 113 14.13 6.79 19.50
C ILE A 113 15.19 7.67 18.85
#